data_AF-A0A7K4QBP3-F1
#
_entry.id   AF-A0A7K4QBP3-F1
#
_cell.length_a   1.000
_cell.length_b   1.000
_cell.length_c   1.000
_cell.angle_alpha   90.00
_cell.angle_beta   90.00
_cell.angle_gamma   90.00
#
_symmetry.space_group_name_H-M   'P 1'
#
loop_
_entity.id
_entity.type
_entity.pdbx_description
1 polymer ?
#
loop_
_entity_poly.entity_id
_entity_poly.type
_entity_poly.pdbx_seq_one_letter_code
_entity_poly.pdbx_strand_id
1 'polypeptide(L)' 'MAEEYKPDILAKFPLLQSFKARISNIPTIKKFLQPGSQRKPRTTEEDVARAMKIFRS' A
#
# COMPACT_ATOMS: atom_id res chain seq x y z
N MET A 1 0.40 0.76 1.86
CA MET A 1 0.98 1.95 2.53
C MET A 1 2.50 1.83 2.56
N ALA A 2 3.24 2.94 2.56
CA ALA A 2 4.70 2.92 2.59
C ALA A 2 5.27 2.21 3.83
N GLU A 3 4.65 2.39 5.00
CA GLU A 3 5.06 1.70 6.23
C GLU A 3 4.83 0.20 6.21
N GLU A 4 4.00 -0.32 5.30
CA GLU A 4 3.93 -1.77 5.12
C GLU A 4 5.30 -2.28 4.66
N TYR A 5 6.04 -1.52 3.81
CA TYR A 5 7.35 -1.92 3.26
C TYR A 5 8.48 -1.67 4.25
N LYS A 6 8.41 -0.56 4.99
CA LYS A 6 9.37 -0.24 6.05
C LYS A 6 8.67 0.57 7.13
N PRO A 7 8.43 0.01 8.33
CA PRO A 7 7.58 0.62 9.35
C PRO A 7 8.06 2.00 9.81
N ASP A 8 9.37 2.23 9.79
CA ASP A 8 9.96 3.47 10.32
C ASP A 8 10.16 4.55 9.24
N ILE A 9 9.71 4.33 8.01
CA ILE A 9 10.00 5.24 6.88
C ILE A 9 9.46 6.66 7.10
N LEU A 10 8.37 6.80 7.85
CA LEU A 10 7.77 8.09 8.20
C LEU A 10 8.14 8.58 9.60
N ALA A 11 8.94 7.84 10.37
CA ALA A 11 9.21 8.14 11.79
C ALA A 11 9.77 9.56 12.01
N LYS A 12 10.60 10.05 11.08
CA LYS A 12 11.23 11.38 11.13
C LYS A 12 10.39 12.51 10.51
N PHE A 13 9.18 12.22 10.04
CA PHE A 13 8.34 13.15 9.28
C PHE A 13 6.96 13.32 9.93
N PRO A 14 6.84 14.10 11.02
CA PRO A 14 5.60 14.21 11.79
C PRO A 14 4.41 14.77 10.97
N LEU A 15 4.68 15.70 10.04
CA LEU A 15 3.64 16.23 9.15
C LEU A 15 3.12 15.18 8.15
N LEU A 16 3.96 14.25 7.71
CA LEU A 16 3.53 13.17 6.82
C LEU A 16 2.72 12.11 7.57
N GLN A 17 3.06 11.84 8.84
CA GLN A 17 2.28 10.95 9.69
C GLN A 17 0.88 11.50 9.94
N SER A 18 0.76 12.78 10.29
CA SER A 18 -0.55 13.42 10.52
C SER A 18 -1.37 13.50 9.24
N PHE A 19 -0.74 13.82 8.11
CA PHE A 19 -1.37 13.79 6.80
C PHE A 19 -1.92 12.40 6.48
N LYS A 20 -1.09 11.35 6.61
CA LYS A 20 -1.50 9.96 6.39
C LYS A 20 -2.72 9.59 7.25
N ALA A 21 -2.68 9.91 8.55
CA ALA A 21 -3.79 9.63 9.47
C ALA A 21 -5.10 10.31 9.02
N ARG A 22 -5.01 11.58 8.61
CA ARG A 22 -6.16 12.33 8.10
C ARG A 22 -6.73 11.72 6.81
N ILE A 23 -5.87 11.36 5.86
CA ILE A 23 -6.28 10.75 4.59
C ILE A 23 -6.88 9.36 4.80
N SER A 24 -6.28 8.53 5.66
CA SER A 24 -6.82 7.19 5.95
C SER A 24 -8.19 7.19 6.62
N ASN A 25 -8.58 8.30 7.26
CA ASN A 25 -9.87 8.45 7.92
C ASN A 25 -11.00 8.91 6.98
N ILE A 26 -10.70 9.31 5.74
CA ILE A 26 -11.74 9.64 4.76
C ILE A 26 -12.60 8.39 4.49
N PRO A 27 -13.94 8.44 4.55
CA PRO A 27 -14.79 7.25 4.55
C PRO A 27 -14.54 6.25 3.41
N THR A 28 -14.36 6.77 2.19
CA THR A 28 -14.09 5.97 0.99
C THR A 28 -12.71 5.30 1.05
N ILE A 29 -11.69 6.02 1.52
CA ILE A 29 -10.34 5.51 1.70
C ILE A 29 -10.31 4.49 2.84
N LYS A 30 -10.96 4.78 3.96
CA LYS A 30 -11.09 3.86 5.09
C LYS A 30 -11.72 2.53 4.66
N LYS A 31 -12.81 2.59 3.88
CA LYS A 31 -13.45 1.40 3.29
C LYS A 31 -12.51 0.65 2.34
N PHE A 32 -11.72 1.38 1.53
CA PHE A 32 -10.74 0.77 0.63
C PHE A 32 -9.56 0.11 1.37
N LEU A 33 -9.20 0.60 2.56
CA LEU A 33 -8.12 0.04 3.38
C LEU A 33 -8.56 -1.18 4.22
N GLN A 34 -9.87 -1.41 4.38
CA GLN A 34 -10.40 -2.57 5.11
C GLN A 34 -10.12 -3.90 4.37
N PRO A 35 -10.01 -5.02 5.11
CA PRO A 35 -9.95 -6.36 4.52
C PRO A 35 -11.16 -6.63 3.61
N GLY A 36 -10.95 -7.35 2.51
CA GLY A 36 -12.01 -7.65 1.52
C GLY A 36 -12.23 -6.55 0.48
N SER A 37 -11.56 -5.41 0.61
CA SER A 37 -11.45 -4.41 -0.46
C SER A 37 -10.69 -4.97 -1.68
N GLN A 38 -10.89 -4.36 -2.85
CA GLN A 38 -10.11 -4.62 -4.06
C GLN A 38 -8.65 -4.17 -3.98
N ARG A 39 -8.21 -3.62 -2.83
CA ARG A 39 -6.81 -3.26 -2.59
C ARG A 39 -5.93 -4.49 -2.77
N LYS A 40 -5.08 -4.46 -3.81
CA LYS A 40 -4.14 -5.53 -4.09
C LYS A 40 -3.11 -5.65 -2.95
N PRO A 41 -2.72 -6.88 -2.58
CA PRO A 41 -1.62 -7.11 -1.65
C PRO A 41 -0.29 -6.68 -2.27
N ARG A 42 0.78 -6.80 -1.49
CA ARG A 42 2.13 -6.59 -1.99
C ARG A 42 2.42 -7.57 -3.11
N THR A 43 3.12 -7.08 -4.13
CA THR A 43 3.63 -7.92 -5.21
C THR A 43 4.66 -8.89 -4.64
N THR A 44 4.46 -10.17 -4.93
CA THR A 44 5.38 -11.25 -4.58
C THR A 44 6.31 -11.55 -5.77
N GLU A 45 7.38 -12.31 -5.54
CA GLU A 45 8.27 -12.74 -6.62
C GLU A 45 7.53 -13.60 -7.66
N GLU A 46 6.55 -14.38 -7.24
CA GLU A 46 5.68 -15.18 -8.11
C GLU A 46 4.83 -14.30 -9.03
N ASP A 47 4.30 -13.19 -8.50
CA ASP A 47 3.55 -12.21 -9.30
C ASP A 47 4.44 -11.58 -10.38
N VAL A 48 5.71 -11.28 -10.03
CA VAL A 48 6.69 -10.75 -10.98
C VAL A 48 7.03 -11.79 -12.05
N ALA A 49 7.32 -13.04 -11.67
CA ALA A 49 7.61 -14.11 -12.62
C ALA A 49 6.43 -14.34 -13.59
N ARG A 50 5.20 -14.32 -13.09
CA ARG A 50 3.99 -14.40 -13.90
C ARG A 50 3.86 -13.21 -14.87
N ALA A 51 4.06 -11.99 -14.38
CA ALA A 51 4.02 -10.80 -15.21
C ALA A 51 5.07 -10.85 -16.32
N MET A 52 6.30 -11.28 -16.02
CA MET A 52 7.37 -11.42 -17.00
C MET A 52 7.04 -12.44 -18.08
N LYS A 53 6.40 -13.56 -17.72
CA LYS A 53 5.93 -14.54 -18.71
C LYS A 53 4.85 -13.96 -19.65
N ILE A 54 3.99 -13.07 -19.16
CA ILE A 54 2.89 -12.47 -19.94
C ILE A 54 3.40 -11.35 -20.85
N PHE A 55 4.21 -10.44 -20.31
CA PHE A 55 4.54 -9.16 -20.96
C PHE A 55 5.90 -9.14 -21.65
N ARG A 56 6.72 -10.19 -21.50
CA ARG A 56 8.07 -10.28 -22.10
C ARG A 56 8.10 -11.26 -23.29
N SER A 57 7.02 -11.26 -24.07
CA SER A 57 6.92 -11.90 -25.38
C SER A 57 7.58 -11.06 -26.46
#